data_AF-A0A3N6ADV4-F1
#
_entry.id   AF-A0A3N6ADV4-F1
#
_cell.length_a   1.000
_cell.length_b   1.000
_cell.length_c   1.000
_cell.angle_alpha   90.00
_cell.angle_beta   90.00
_cell.angle_gamma   90.00
#
_symmetry.space_group_name_H-M   'P 1'
#
loop_
_entity.id
_entity.type
_entity.pdbx_description
1 polymer ?
#
loop_
_entity_poly.entity_id
_entity_poly.type
_entity_poly.pdbx_seq_one_letter_code
_entity_poly.pdbx_strand_id
1 'polypeptide(L)' 'MTEGLTWTVYDADTMTQAEIYGEVLCRLGEKNEKIVGLSADLAKSTKIGKFGDKFPDRFFNVGIAEQNLFG' A
#
# COMPACT_ATOMS: atom_id res chain seq x y z
N MET A 1 24.07 1.15 -3.27
CA MET A 1 22.82 1.93 -3.40
C MET A 1 21.68 0.99 -3.07
N THR A 2 21.14 1.02 -1.84
CA THR A 2 19.96 0.24 -1.48
C THR A 2 18.74 0.92 -2.08
N GLU A 3 18.48 0.64 -3.36
CA GLU A 3 17.34 1.17 -4.10
C GLU A 3 16.03 0.68 -3.48
N GLY A 4 15.34 1.56 -2.75
CA GLY A 4 13.90 1.38 -2.53
C GLY A 4 13.36 1.72 -1.15
N LEU A 5 14.20 1.85 -0.12
CA LEU A 5 13.75 2.12 1.27
C LEU A 5 14.46 3.31 1.93
N THR A 6 15.47 3.87 1.28
CA THR A 6 16.17 5.06 1.77
C THR A 6 15.47 6.30 1.23
N TRP A 7 14.81 7.05 2.11
CA TRP A 7 14.16 8.31 1.81
C TRP A 7 14.98 9.45 2.39
N THR A 8 15.11 10.53 1.64
CA THR A 8 15.77 11.75 2.12
C THR A 8 14.78 12.61 2.92
N VAL A 9 15.32 13.59 3.66
CA VAL A 9 14.47 14.59 4.35
C VAL A 9 13.63 15.40 3.38
N TYR A 10 14.06 15.57 2.13
CA TYR A 10 13.30 16.26 1.08
C TYR A 10 12.12 15.41 0.56
N ASP A 11 12.28 14.09 0.50
CA ASP A 11 11.19 13.20 0.12
C ASP A 11 10.09 13.19 1.20
N ALA A 12 10.50 13.24 2.48
CA ALA A 12 9.56 13.33 3.61
C ALA A 12 8.84 14.69 3.69
N ASP A 13 9.43 15.76 3.15
CA ASP A 13 8.80 17.09 3.07
C ASP A 13 7.74 17.17 1.96
N THR A 14 7.91 16.38 0.90
CA THR A 14 7.05 16.42 -0.30
C THR A 14 5.99 15.32 -0.33
N MET A 15 6.17 14.23 0.41
CA MET A 15 5.24 13.09 0.45
C MET A 15 4.72 12.83 1.86
N THR A 16 3.43 12.53 1.97
CA THR A 16 2.86 12.08 3.23
C THR A 16 3.31 10.65 3.55
N GLN A 17 3.27 10.27 4.83
CA GLN A 17 3.58 8.91 5.26
C GLN A 17 2.71 7.86 4.56
N ALA A 18 1.44 8.18 4.27
CA ALA A 18 0.54 7.29 3.55
C ALA A 18 0.97 7.12 2.08
N GLU A 19 1.40 8.19 1.41
CA GLU A 19 1.92 8.10 0.04
C GLU A 19 3.19 7.25 -0.03
N ILE A 20 4.09 7.42 0.93
CA ILE A 20 5.31 6.60 1.05
C ILE A 20 4.95 5.13 1.29
N TYR A 21 4.00 4.86 2.19
CA TYR A 21 3.50 3.51 2.45
C TYR A 21 2.98 2.82 1.17
N GLY A 22 2.11 3.50 0.41
CA GLY A 22 1.55 2.93 -0.83
C GLY A 22 2.64 2.60 -1.86
N GLU A 23 3.62 3.50 -2.04
CA GLU A 23 4.74 3.29 -2.96
C GLU A 23 5.64 2.13 -2.53
N VAL A 24 6.00 2.07 -1.25
CA VAL A 24 6.84 0.99 -0.71
C VAL A 24 6.11 -0.35 -0.81
N LEU A 25 4.81 -0.39 -0.51
CA LEU A 25 4.02 -1.61 -0.60
C LEU A 25 3.98 -2.14 -2.04
N CYS A 26 3.80 -1.27 -3.04
CA CYS A 26 3.88 -1.65 -4.44
C CYS A 26 5.23 -2.27 -4.80
N ARG A 27 6.34 -1.65 -4.39
CA ARG A 27 7.70 -2.16 -4.66
C ARG A 27 7.95 -3.52 -4.01
N LEU A 28 7.45 -3.72 -2.79
CA LEU A 28 7.52 -5.02 -2.13
C LEU A 28 6.66 -6.06 -2.86
N GLY A 29 5.48 -5.66 -3.34
CA GLY A 29 4.59 -6.50 -4.14
C GLY A 29 5.20 -6.95 -5.48
N GLU A 30 6.09 -6.16 -6.08
CA GLU A 30 6.86 -6.57 -7.28
C GLU A 30 7.88 -7.66 -6.98
N LYS A 31 8.46 -7.65 -5.78
CA LYS A 31 9.50 -8.61 -5.37
C LYS A 31 8.92 -9.87 -4.75
N ASN A 32 7.69 -9.81 -4.24
CA ASN A 32 7.05 -10.93 -3.54
C ASN A 32 5.57 -11.03 -3.92
N GLU A 33 5.25 -12.08 -4.68
CA GLU A 33 3.89 -12.42 -5.11
C GLU A 33 2.94 -12.75 -3.94
N LYS A 34 3.48 -13.15 -2.77
CA LYS A 34 2.70 -13.52 -1.58
C LYS A 34 2.13 -12.32 -0.83
N ILE A 35 2.58 -11.11 -1.13
CA ILE A 35 2.03 -9.90 -0.53
C ILE A 35 0.69 -9.59 -1.19
N VAL A 36 -0.33 -9.37 -0.36
CA VAL A 36 -1.68 -8.99 -0.76
C VAL A 36 -2.09 -7.71 -0.03
N GLY A 37 -2.95 -6.91 -0.67
CA GLY A 37 -3.54 -5.71 -0.10
C GLY A 37 -4.95 -5.99 0.40
N LEU A 38 -5.25 -5.52 1.61
CA LEU A 38 -6.53 -5.70 2.27
C LEU A 38 -7.06 -4.32 2.66
N SER A 39 -8.30 -4.00 2.30
CA SER A 39 -8.94 -2.72 2.63
C SER A 39 -10.38 -2.92 3.10
N ALA A 40 -10.83 -2.07 4.02
CA ALA A 40 -12.22 -1.96 4.44
C ALA A 40 -12.77 -0.59 4.01
N ASP A 41 -12.90 -0.37 2.69
CA ASP A 41 -13.30 0.89 2.04
C ASP A 41 -12.40 2.13 2.27
N LEU A 42 -11.33 2.01 3.06
CA LEU A 42 -10.41 3.12 3.34
C LEU A 42 -9.29 3.30 2.29
N ALA A 43 -9.39 2.62 1.14
CA ALA A 43 -8.29 2.50 0.18
C ALA A 43 -7.72 3.84 -0.32
N LYS A 44 -8.61 4.84 -0.47
CA LYS A 44 -8.28 6.18 -0.94
C LYS A 44 -7.55 7.02 0.10
N SER A 45 -7.90 6.85 1.38
CA SER A 45 -7.34 7.61 2.50
C SER A 45 -6.00 7.04 2.95
N THR A 46 -5.86 5.71 2.97
CA THR A 46 -4.63 5.02 3.37
C THR A 46 -3.61 4.91 2.24
N LYS A 47 -3.98 5.29 1.00
CA LYS A 47 -3.16 5.20 -0.21
C LYS A 47 -2.75 3.78 -0.61
N ILE A 48 -3.29 2.76 0.07
CA ILE A 48 -3.17 1.36 -0.33
C ILE A 48 -3.85 1.10 -1.68
N GLY A 49 -4.76 1.97 -2.12
CA GLY A 49 -5.41 1.87 -3.44
C GLY A 49 -4.41 1.76 -4.60
N LYS A 50 -3.23 2.40 -4.51
CA LYS A 50 -2.16 2.24 -5.51
C LYS A 50 -1.73 0.78 -5.71
N PHE A 51 -1.76 -0.03 -4.64
CA PHE A 51 -1.48 -1.46 -4.73
C PHE A 51 -2.58 -2.21 -5.47
N GLY A 52 -3.85 -1.83 -5.25
CA GLY A 52 -4.98 -2.37 -5.99
C GLY A 52 -4.96 -2.02 -7.47
N ASP A 53 -4.58 -0.78 -7.82
CA ASP A 53 -4.42 -0.35 -9.21
C ASP A 53 -3.30 -1.16 -9.92
N LYS A 54 -2.21 -1.47 -9.21
CA LYS A 54 -1.04 -2.18 -9.77
C LYS A 54 -1.21 -3.70 -9.76
N PHE A 55 -1.89 -4.25 -8.76
CA PHE A 55 -2.06 -5.69 -8.53
C PHE A 55 -3.52 -6.03 -8.19
N PRO A 56 -4.46 -5.87 -9.14
CA PRO A 56 -5.89 -6.04 -8.88
C PRO A 56 -6.23 -7.45 -8.38
N ASP A 57 -5.57 -8.49 -8.91
CA ASP A 57 -5.77 -9.88 -8.49
C ASP A 57 -5.30 -10.18 -7.06
N ARG A 58 -4.55 -9.26 -6.43
CA ARG A 58 -3.98 -9.38 -5.08
C ARG A 58 -4.50 -8.31 -4.13
N PHE A 59 -5.59 -7.64 -4.47
CA PHE A 59 -6.19 -6.61 -3.64
C PHE A 59 -7.65 -6.94 -3.32
N PHE A 60 -7.97 -6.98 -2.03
CA PHE A 60 -9.29 -7.36 -1.55
C PHE A 60 -9.88 -6.21 -0.73
N ASN A 61 -11.04 -5.70 -1.18
CA ASN A 61 -11.80 -4.72 -0.43
C ASN A 61 -13.07 -5.39 0.13
N VAL A 62 -13.22 -5.39 1.46
CA VAL A 62 -14.35 -6.03 2.15
C VAL A 62 -15.48 -5.05 2.52
N GLY A 63 -15.38 -3.78 2.10
CA GLY A 63 -16.35 -2.73 2.46
C GLY A 63 -16.21 -2.28 3.92
N ILE A 64 -17.27 -1.69 4.50
CA ILE A 64 -17.30 -1.26 5.91
C ILE A 64 -17.53 -2.49 6.80
N ALA A 65 -16.52 -3.35 6.86
CA ALA A 65 -16.55 -4.61 7.59
C ALA A 65 -15.15 -4.92 8.15
N GLU A 66 -14.63 -4.02 8.99
CA GLU A 66 -13.30 -4.16 9.60
C GLU A 66 -13.16 -5.45 10.41
N GLN A 67 -14.23 -5.94 11.04
CA GLN A 67 -14.21 -7.24 11.72
C GLN A 67 -13.93 -8.40 10.74
N ASN A 68 -14.58 -8.40 9.58
CA ASN A 68 -14.37 -9.43 8.55
C ASN A 68 -12.97 -9.34 7.91
N LEU A 69 -12.30 -8.19 8.03
CA LEU A 69 -10.94 -8.01 7.55
C LEU A 69 -9.92 -8.82 8.37
N PHE A 70 -10.13 -8.88 9.69
CA PHE A 70 -9.21 -9.57 10.61
C PHE A 70 -9.66 -10.99 10.96
N GLY A 71 -10.96 -11.29 10.80
CA GLY A 71 -11.55 -12.60 11.12
C GLY A 71 -12.07 -12.68 12.54
#